data_AF-A0A1G1RPK3-F1
#
_entry.id   AF-A0A1G1RPK3-F1
#
_cell.length_a   1.000
_cell.length_b   1.000
_cell.length_c   1.000
_cell.angle_alpha   90.00
_cell.angle_beta   90.00
_cell.angle_gamma   90.00
#
_symmetry.space_group_name_H-M   'P 1'
#
loop_
_entity.id
_entity.type
_entity.pdbx_description
1 polymer ?
#
loop_
_entity_poly.entity_id
_entity_poly.type
_entity_poly.pdbx_seq_one_letter_code
_entity_poly.pdbx_strand_id
1 'polypeptide(L)' 'LPTEKQIITILRAVHKYKDSREQFEMRTHKRLIDIVNPTPQTVDALMRLDLPSGVDIEIKL' A
#
# COMPACT_ATOMS: atom_id res chain seq x y z
N LEU A 1 -4.50 -5.55 8.34
CA LEU A 1 -4.54 -4.29 9.11
C LEU A 1 -5.58 -3.36 8.50
N PRO A 2 -6.14 -2.39 9.25
CA PRO A 2 -7.07 -1.42 8.68
C PRO A 2 -6.46 -0.77 7.45
N THR A 3 -7.23 -0.71 6.37
CA THR A 3 -6.83 -0.06 5.12
C THR A 3 -6.89 1.44 5.31
N GLU A 4 -5.76 2.12 5.11
CA GLU A 4 -5.74 3.57 5.13
C GLU A 4 -6.33 4.08 3.81
N LYS A 5 -7.36 4.92 3.95
CA LYS A 5 -8.08 5.52 2.82
C LYS A 5 -7.82 7.02 2.83
N GLN A 6 -7.07 7.50 1.84
CA GLN A 6 -6.87 8.93 1.61
C GLN A 6 -7.81 9.37 0.50
N ILE A 7 -8.65 10.38 0.78
CA ILE A 7 -9.58 10.95 -0.19
C ILE A 7 -9.09 12.36 -0.55
N ILE A 8 -8.82 12.59 -1.82
CA ILE A 8 -8.34 13.86 -2.36
C ILE A 8 -9.42 14.41 -3.28
N THR A 9 -9.90 15.61 -3.00
CA THR A 9 -10.89 16.29 -3.85
C THR A 9 -10.26 17.49 -4.52
N ILE A 10 -10.30 17.55 -5.85
CA ILE A 10 -9.69 18.61 -6.65
C ILE A 10 -10.77 19.31 -7.49
N LEU A 11 -10.59 20.60 -7.79
CA LEU A 11 -11.42 21.30 -8.75
C LEU A 11 -11.08 20.83 -10.17
N ARG A 12 -12.08 20.42 -10.95
CA ARG A 12 -11.87 20.03 -12.35
C ARG A 12 -11.56 21.23 -13.24
N ALA A 13 -12.14 22.39 -12.93
CA ALA A 13 -11.98 23.60 -13.73
C ALA A 13 -10.90 24.51 -13.16
N VAL A 14 -10.09 25.11 -14.04
CA VAL A 14 -9.07 26.10 -13.68
C VAL A 14 -9.66 27.45 -13.27
N HIS A 15 -10.90 27.76 -13.66
CA HIS A 15 -11.55 29.03 -13.33
C HIS A 15 -13.08 28.89 -13.19
N LYS A 16 -13.67 29.70 -12.29
CA LYS A 16 -15.11 29.95 -12.07
C LYS A 16 -15.96 28.80 -11.48
N TYR A 17 -15.77 27.54 -11.87
CA TYR A 17 -16.68 26.44 -11.50
C TYR A 17 -16.23 25.71 -10.21
N LYS A 18 -16.76 26.13 -9.05
CA LYS A 18 -16.44 25.55 -7.73
C LYS A 18 -17.18 24.24 -7.41
N ASP A 19 -18.30 24.00 -8.07
CA ASP A 19 -19.16 22.82 -7.83
C ASP A 19 -18.70 21.61 -8.65
N SER A 20 -17.94 21.85 -9.72
CA SER A 20 -17.27 20.79 -10.49
C SER A 20 -16.03 20.29 -9.74
N ARG A 21 -16.24 19.29 -8.88
CA ARG A 21 -15.19 18.62 -8.11
C ARG A 21 -14.96 17.19 -8.59
N GLU A 22 -13.71 16.77 -8.56
CA GLU A 22 -13.31 15.40 -8.83
C GLU A 22 -12.76 14.77 -7.55
N GLN A 23 -13.19 13.56 -7.24
CA GLN A 23 -12.76 12.84 -6.05
C GLN A 23 -11.89 11.66 -6.45
N PHE A 24 -10.68 11.63 -5.92
CA PHE A 24 -9.74 10.53 -6.04
C PHE A 24 -9.56 9.88 -4.68
N GLU A 25 -9.27 8.60 -4.68
CA GLU A 25 -8.89 7.88 -3.47
C GLU A 25 -7.61 7.08 -3.70
N MET A 26 -6.76 7.06 -2.68
CA MET A 26 -5.63 6.15 -2.58
C MET A 26 -5.90 5.22 -1.41
N ARG A 27 -5.89 3.91 -1.67
CA ARG A 27 -6.10 2.86 -0.66
C ARG A 27 -4.81 2.11 -0.43
N THR A 28 -4.25 2.23 0.76
CA THR A 28 -3.04 1.49 1.15
C THR A 28 -3.44 0.26 1.95
N HIS A 29 -3.19 -0.92 1.39
CA HIS A 29 -3.53 -2.19 2.01
C HIS A 29 -2.35 -2.76 2.80
N LYS A 30 -2.45 -2.74 4.12
CA LYS A 30 -1.43 -3.29 5.02
C LYS A 30 -1.73 -4.75 5.36
N ARG A 31 -0.80 -5.65 5.05
CA ARG A 31 -0.84 -7.08 5.38
C ARG A 31 0.23 -7.39 6.42
N LEU A 32 -0.06 -8.30 7.35
CA LEU A 32 0.88 -8.78 8.36
C LEU A 32 0.98 -10.29 8.22
N ILE A 33 2.20 -10.80 8.11
CA ILE A 33 2.52 -12.23 8.08
C ILE A 33 3.44 -12.46 9.27
N ASP A 34 3.06 -13.38 10.15
CA ASP A 34 3.84 -13.74 11.33
C ASP A 34 4.40 -15.17 11.14
N ILE A 35 5.69 -15.34 11.41
CA ILE A 35 6.42 -16.60 11.26
C ILE A 35 6.93 -17.02 12.63
N VAL A 36 6.18 -17.92 13.28
CA VAL A 36 6.44 -18.35 14.67
C VAL A 36 7.77 -19.12 14.82
N ASN A 37 8.22 -19.84 13.78
CA ASN A 37 9.47 -20.59 13.79
C ASN A 37 10.30 -20.30 12.52
N PRO A 38 11.22 -19.32 12.57
CA PRO A 38 12.09 -19.04 11.43
C PRO A 38 13.16 -20.13 11.32
N THR A 39 13.10 -20.98 10.29
CA THR A 39 14.25 -21.80 9.92
C THR A 39 15.19 -21.00 9.02
N PRO A 40 16.52 -21.23 9.05
CA PRO A 40 17.46 -20.50 8.19
C PRO A 40 17.13 -20.62 6.70
N GLN A 41 16.58 -21.77 6.27
CA GLN A 41 16.13 -22.00 4.90
C GLN A 41 14.93 -21.12 4.53
N THR A 42 14.04 -20.83 5.47
CA THR A 42 12.83 -20.01 5.21
C THR A 42 13.19 -18.54 5.04
N VAL A 43 14.19 -18.03 5.77
CA VAL A 43 14.69 -16.64 5.62
C VAL A 43 15.31 -16.46 4.23
N ASP A 44 16.13 -17.42 3.81
CA ASP A 44 16.79 -17.43 2.50
C ASP A 44 15.80 -17.55 1.32
N ALA A 45 14.68 -18.23 1.54
CA ALA A 45 13.60 -18.35 0.55
C ALA A 45 12.77 -17.06 0.42
N LEU A 46 12.54 -16.34 1.52
CA LEU A 46 11.80 -15.07 1.51
C LEU A 46 12.58 -13.94 0.85
N MET A 47 13.91 -13.93 0.99
CA MET A 47 14.78 -12.94 0.30
C MET A 47 14.90 -13.18 -1.21
N ARG A 48 14.74 -14.43 -1.66
CA ARG A 48 14.80 -14.80 -3.09
C ARG A 48 13.45 -14.77 -3.80
N LEU A 49 12.36 -14.47 -3.08
CA LEU A 49 11.03 -14.49 -3.66
C LEU A 49 10.86 -13.31 -4.63
N ASP A 50 10.48 -13.59 -5.87
CA ASP A 50 10.17 -12.55 -6.86
C ASP A 50 8.87 -11.85 -6.47
N LEU A 51 9.02 -10.66 -5.90
CA LEU A 51 7.91 -9.83 -5.49
C LEU A 51 7.54 -8.86 -6.62
N PRO A 52 6.25 -8.64 -6.86
CA PRO A 52 5.82 -7.67 -7.85
C PRO A 52 6.25 -6.26 -7.41
N SER A 53 6.70 -5.44 -8.36
CA SER A 53 7.28 -4.10 -8.15
C SER A 53 6.36 -3.04 -7.50
N GLY A 54 5.15 -3.41 -7.09
CA GLY A 54 4.16 -2.55 -6.44
C GLY A 54 3.89 -2.90 -4.97
N VAL A 55 4.68 -3.79 -4.37
CA VAL A 55 4.52 -4.21 -2.97
C VAL A 55 5.77 -3.82 -2.19
N ASP A 56 5.55 -3.08 -1.10
CA ASP A 56 6.59 -2.76 -0.12
C ASP A 56 6.55 -3.78 1.02
N ILE A 57 7.73 -4.21 1.50
CA ILE A 57 7.87 -5.21 2.56
C ILE A 57 8.82 -4.68 3.63
N GLU A 58 8.33 -4.66 4.87
CA GLU A 58 9.13 -4.38 6.05
C GLU A 58 9.33 -5.68 6.84
N ILE A 59 10.56 -6.17 6.94
CA ILE A 59 10.91 -7.35 7.74
C ILE A 59 11.39 -6.86 9.11
N LYS A 60 10.68 -7.26 10.18
CA LYS A 60 11.11 -7.07 11.57
C LYS A 60 11.52 -8.43 12.13
N LEU A 61 12.75 -8.53 12.62
CA LEU A 61 13.32 -9.69 13.30
C LEU A 61 12.99 -9.65 14.80
#